data_AF-A0A6B0WGP8-F1
#
_entry.id   AF-A0A6B0WGP8-F1
#
_cell.length_a   1.000
_cell.length_b   1.000
_cell.length_c   1.000
_cell.angle_alpha   90.00
_cell.angle_beta   90.00
_cell.angle_gamma   90.00
#
_symmetry.space_group_name_H-M   'P 1'
#
loop_
_entity.id
_entity.type
_entity.pdbx_description
1 polymer ?
#
loop_
_entity_poly.entity_id
_entity_poly.type
_entity_poly.pdbx_seq_one_letter_code
_entity_poly.pdbx_strand_id
1 'polypeptide(L)'
;MAAARSTHSQGIGPMSHVKHLAVLAGMLGVVLVAPGGRHPAQASTAAMQADFGTQVAEYVRAQEALADDDFEEAQRALADLIAVADSVVGPLARAAAGAGDIESMRSAFKPLSELLAGMDLPAGYARAYCPMYDGGSNWVQVDGPVRNPYYGSMMLTCGVVDAAPGAHMDHSPRHGGRVFMAPDSFHHIEGTYPEPGIFRLYATDNYREPVDVTMWMGRVVLQEDYDPATDEFIELESAFLLPSPDGAYLEAEVGDQPLPTDFIAKIRMVEDYPEDRFDFIFTELTSDAPVLTVPVPTDVPATLPLAERIRPRIPEATRDIVSGIDARNDEIARLVAEGRFTEIFIPALQSKELALALDQRAEALPAEGRNQVRIAVRSLVRSAWLLDWYGDLGNKQQVSEAHDVFSEAVRGINQVYDGAAAR
;
A
#
# COMPACT_ATOMS: atom_id res chain seq x y z
N MET A 1 -2.76 4.83 64.58
CA MET A 1 -2.46 3.78 65.58
C MET A 1 -2.38 2.47 64.85
N ALA A 2 -1.34 1.64 64.82
CA ALA A 2 0.05 1.62 65.24
C ALA A 2 0.67 0.51 64.33
N ALA A 3 1.72 0.76 63.53
CA ALA A 3 3.14 0.80 63.86
C ALA A 3 3.77 -0.53 64.34
N ALA A 4 4.92 -0.84 63.71
CA ALA A 4 6.08 -1.64 64.16
C ALA A 4 6.12 -3.15 63.77
N ARG A 5 7.25 -3.78 63.40
CA ARG A 5 8.70 -3.44 63.23
C ARG A 5 9.39 -4.70 62.62
N SER A 6 10.27 -4.59 61.61
CA SER A 6 11.77 -4.50 61.67
C SER A 6 12.54 -5.83 61.63
N THR A 7 13.51 -5.96 60.69
CA THR A 7 14.99 -6.13 60.86
C THR A 7 15.58 -6.55 59.50
N HIS A 8 16.41 -5.78 58.78
CA HIS A 8 17.83 -5.36 58.92
C HIS A 8 18.88 -6.49 58.93
N SER A 9 19.73 -6.51 57.90
CA SER A 9 21.17 -6.78 58.03
C SER A 9 21.96 -6.21 56.83
N GLN A 10 22.92 -5.33 57.14
CA GLN A 10 24.01 -4.87 56.29
C GLN A 10 25.34 -5.48 56.78
N GLY A 11 26.31 -5.64 55.88
CA GLY A 11 27.75 -5.71 56.15
C GLY A 11 28.49 -5.53 54.81
N ILE A 12 29.12 -4.38 54.50
CA ILE A 12 30.45 -3.86 54.91
C ILE A 12 31.62 -4.77 54.45
N GLY A 13 32.49 -4.23 53.57
CA GLY A 13 33.68 -4.83 52.95
C GLY A 13 34.91 -4.98 53.87
N PRO A 14 36.15 -5.16 53.32
CA PRO A 14 36.98 -3.98 53.03
C PRO A 14 38.02 -4.09 51.86
N MET A 15 38.77 -2.98 51.74
CA MET A 15 39.76 -2.45 50.78
C MET A 15 41.10 -3.19 50.55
N SER A 16 41.79 -2.84 49.44
CA SER A 16 43.23 -2.42 49.36
C SER A 16 43.59 -2.01 47.91
N HIS A 17 43.79 -0.73 47.56
CA HIS A 17 45.03 0.07 47.58
C HIS A 17 46.26 -0.50 46.84
N VAL A 18 46.68 0.17 45.76
CA VAL A 18 48.09 0.57 45.49
C VAL A 18 48.12 1.93 44.76
N LYS A 19 48.88 2.88 45.32
CA LYS A 19 49.31 4.17 44.76
C LYS A 19 50.72 4.01 44.18
N HIS A 20 51.09 4.76 43.13
CA HIS A 20 52.42 5.37 42.90
C HIS A 20 52.33 6.27 41.66
N LEU A 21 53.12 7.33 41.42
CA LEU A 21 53.79 8.36 42.22
C LEU A 21 54.27 9.35 41.13
N ALA A 22 54.05 10.65 41.28
CA ALA A 22 54.53 11.67 40.35
C ALA A 22 56.03 11.92 40.52
N VAL A 23 56.74 12.23 39.42
CA VAL A 23 58.04 12.93 39.46
C VAL A 23 58.04 14.04 38.41
N LEU A 24 58.15 15.28 38.90
CA LEU A 24 58.52 16.48 38.14
C LEU A 24 60.04 16.52 37.97
N ALA A 25 60.52 16.87 36.78
CA ALA A 25 61.81 17.51 36.59
C ALA A 25 61.74 18.43 35.36
N GLY A 26 61.83 19.73 35.59
CA GLY A 26 62.02 20.72 34.54
C GLY A 26 63.49 20.88 34.19
N MET A 27 63.79 21.19 32.93
CA MET A 27 65.02 21.89 32.56
C MET A 27 64.81 22.74 31.32
N LEU A 28 65.29 23.99 31.45
CA LEU A 28 65.44 25.07 30.48
C LEU A 28 66.12 24.61 29.17
N GLY A 29 65.63 25.10 28.04
CA GLY A 29 66.28 24.93 26.73
C GLY A 29 65.87 25.99 25.70
N VAL A 30 66.53 27.16 25.80
CA VAL A 30 66.92 28.13 24.75
C VAL A 30 66.02 28.28 23.50
N VAL A 31 65.42 29.46 23.40
CA VAL A 31 64.83 30.03 22.17
C VAL A 31 65.94 30.46 21.20
N LEU A 32 65.90 29.95 19.96
CA LEU A 32 66.60 30.51 18.81
C LEU A 32 65.56 31.05 17.82
N VAL A 33 65.55 32.37 17.64
CA VAL A 33 64.74 33.10 16.66
C VAL A 33 65.52 33.22 15.36
N ALA A 34 64.93 32.81 14.22
CA ALA A 34 65.19 33.36 12.89
C ALA A 34 64.01 33.05 11.94
N PRO A 35 63.80 33.85 10.87
CA PRO A 35 62.47 34.29 10.44
C PRO A 35 61.92 33.53 9.23
N GLY A 36 60.60 33.47 9.11
CA GLY A 36 59.95 32.90 7.94
C GLY A 36 58.43 32.86 8.08
N GLY A 37 57.80 34.03 8.26
CA GLY A 37 56.35 34.14 8.23
C GLY A 37 55.79 33.83 6.85
N ARG A 38 55.47 32.55 6.59
CA ARG A 38 54.37 32.18 5.71
C ARG A 38 53.21 31.82 6.61
N HIS A 39 52.13 32.58 6.52
CA HIS A 39 50.85 32.17 7.09
C HIS A 39 50.50 30.78 6.54
N PRO A 40 50.20 29.77 7.38
CA PRO A 40 49.47 28.62 6.89
C PRO A 40 48.08 29.11 6.50
N ALA A 41 47.78 29.02 5.21
CA ALA A 41 46.43 29.17 4.70
C ALA A 41 45.54 28.20 5.49
N GLN A 42 44.54 28.73 6.18
CA GLN A 42 43.43 27.93 6.68
C GLN A 42 42.76 27.30 5.46
N ALA A 43 42.95 25.99 5.29
CA ALA A 43 42.14 25.21 4.37
C ALA A 43 40.70 25.26 4.91
N SER A 44 39.87 26.06 4.26
CA SER A 44 38.42 25.95 4.40
C SER A 44 38.02 24.56 3.92
N THR A 45 37.59 23.69 4.84
CA THR A 45 36.85 22.48 4.50
C THR A 45 35.46 22.90 4.03
N ALA A 46 35.37 23.39 2.79
CA ALA A 46 34.11 23.38 2.09
C ALA A 46 33.80 21.91 1.81
N ALA A 47 32.78 21.37 2.49
CA ALA A 47 32.21 20.08 2.13
C ALA A 47 31.91 20.12 0.63
N MET A 48 32.47 19.18 -0.12
CA MET A 48 32.24 19.08 -1.55
C MET A 48 30.78 18.63 -1.69
N GLN A 49 29.89 19.55 -2.05
CA GLN A 49 28.47 19.26 -2.28
C GLN A 49 28.39 18.11 -3.27
N ALA A 50 27.75 17.01 -2.85
CA ALA A 50 27.59 15.87 -3.73
C ALA A 50 26.52 16.18 -4.78
N ASP A 51 26.59 15.47 -5.90
CA ASP A 51 25.55 15.54 -6.92
C ASP A 51 24.19 15.09 -6.35
N PHE A 52 23.12 15.45 -7.05
CA PHE A 52 21.76 15.17 -6.60
C PHE A 52 21.50 13.67 -6.36
N GLY A 53 22.05 12.78 -7.19
CA GLY A 53 21.84 11.35 -7.04
C GLY A 53 22.44 10.81 -5.74
N THR A 54 23.63 11.29 -5.38
CA THR A 54 24.27 10.95 -4.10
C THR A 54 23.46 11.47 -2.89
N GLN A 55 22.90 12.68 -2.97
CA GLN A 55 22.04 13.21 -1.91
C GLN A 55 20.74 12.40 -1.77
N VAL A 56 20.12 11.98 -2.88
CA VAL A 56 18.93 11.12 -2.87
C VAL A 56 19.24 9.76 -2.24
N ALA A 57 20.41 9.17 -2.49
CA ALA A 57 20.79 7.90 -1.89
C ALA A 57 20.85 7.95 -0.35
N GLU A 58 21.49 8.97 0.24
CA GLU A 58 21.53 9.12 1.70
C GLU A 58 20.16 9.49 2.28
N TYR A 59 19.36 10.28 1.56
CA TYR A 59 17.97 10.53 1.93
C TYR A 59 17.14 9.24 1.98
N VAL A 60 17.27 8.36 0.98
CA VAL A 60 16.51 7.11 0.92
C VAL A 60 16.91 6.17 2.05
N ARG A 61 18.18 6.14 2.45
CA ARG A 61 18.59 5.40 3.66
C ARG A 61 17.86 5.89 4.92
N ALA A 62 17.71 7.21 5.08
CA ALA A 62 16.94 7.76 6.19
C ALA A 62 15.44 7.42 6.07
N GLN A 63 14.89 7.45 4.86
CA GLN A 63 13.51 7.07 4.58
C GLN A 63 13.25 5.58 4.93
N GLU A 64 14.13 4.67 4.53
CA GLU A 64 14.01 3.24 4.84
C GLU A 64 14.09 2.98 6.34
N ALA A 65 15.04 3.61 7.05
CA ALA A 65 15.14 3.50 8.50
C ALA A 65 13.89 4.02 9.21
N LEU A 66 13.30 5.12 8.73
CA LEU A 66 12.01 5.61 9.26
C LEU A 66 10.86 4.64 8.96
N ALA A 67 10.89 3.94 7.82
CA ALA A 67 9.89 2.94 7.45
C ALA A 67 10.02 1.67 8.31
N ASP A 68 11.23 1.34 8.78
CA ASP A 68 11.53 0.20 9.66
C ASP A 68 11.45 0.55 11.17
N ASP A 69 10.94 1.73 11.52
CA ASP A 69 10.90 2.25 12.90
C ASP A 69 12.28 2.36 13.59
N ASP A 70 13.38 2.41 12.82
CA ASP A 70 14.75 2.55 13.33
C ASP A 70 15.16 4.03 13.44
N PHE A 71 14.84 4.61 14.60
CA PHE A 71 15.18 6.01 14.91
C PHE A 71 16.69 6.29 14.88
N GLU A 72 17.52 5.35 15.35
CA GLU A 72 18.96 5.59 15.44
C GLU A 72 19.63 5.57 14.07
N GLU A 73 19.27 4.59 13.23
CA GLU A 73 19.76 4.54 11.85
C GLU A 73 19.23 5.73 11.04
N ALA A 74 17.96 6.13 11.22
CA ALA A 74 17.43 7.32 10.56
C ALA A 74 18.23 8.58 10.93
N GLN A 75 18.59 8.74 12.21
CA GLN A 75 19.43 9.86 12.65
C GLN A 75 20.84 9.80 12.05
N ARG A 76 21.45 8.60 11.95
CA ARG A 76 22.76 8.40 11.32
C ARG A 76 22.72 8.73 9.83
N ALA A 77 21.75 8.18 9.10
CA ALA A 77 21.56 8.44 7.67
C ALA A 77 21.30 9.93 7.38
N LEU A 78 20.50 10.61 8.22
CA LEU A 78 20.32 12.06 8.09
C LEU A 78 21.61 12.84 8.36
N ALA A 79 22.47 12.39 9.29
CA ALA A 79 23.78 13.01 9.53
C ALA A 79 24.72 12.84 8.32
N ASP A 80 24.72 11.66 7.70
CA ASP A 80 25.46 11.37 6.47
C ASP A 80 24.96 12.26 5.32
N LEU A 81 23.64 12.39 5.15
CA LEU A 81 23.03 13.33 4.21
C LEU A 81 23.48 14.77 4.47
N ILE A 82 23.46 15.23 5.72
CA ILE A 82 23.87 16.61 6.08
C ILE A 82 25.32 16.89 5.68
N ALA A 83 26.20 15.89 5.72
CA ALA A 83 27.60 16.05 5.35
C ALA A 83 27.82 16.31 3.85
N VAL A 84 26.89 15.85 3.01
CA VAL A 84 26.97 15.95 1.54
C VAL A 84 25.93 16.91 0.93
N ALA A 85 24.95 17.35 1.73
CA ALA A 85 23.81 18.14 1.28
C ALA A 85 24.17 19.55 0.81
N ASP A 86 23.45 20.03 -0.19
CA ASP A 86 23.52 21.41 -0.63
C ASP A 86 22.80 22.39 0.33
N SER A 87 22.79 23.67 -0.04
CA SER A 87 22.17 24.73 0.80
C SER A 87 20.65 24.63 0.93
N VAL A 88 19.99 23.88 0.04
CA VAL A 88 18.53 23.67 0.03
C VAL A 88 18.18 22.45 0.88
N VAL A 89 18.87 21.32 0.68
CA VAL A 89 18.61 20.05 1.37
C VAL A 89 19.10 20.10 2.82
N GLY A 90 20.28 20.67 3.07
CA GLY A 90 20.96 20.60 4.36
C GLY A 90 20.16 21.17 5.55
N PRO A 91 19.48 22.33 5.44
CA PRO A 91 18.62 22.83 6.52
C PRO A 91 17.45 21.92 6.88
N LEU A 92 16.82 21.27 5.89
CA LEU A 92 15.68 20.38 6.14
C LEU A 92 16.15 19.06 6.77
N ALA A 93 17.25 18.50 6.27
CA ALA A 93 17.87 17.32 6.87
C ALA A 93 18.30 17.57 8.33
N ARG A 94 18.87 18.74 8.64
CA ARG A 94 19.18 19.15 10.02
C ARG A 94 17.95 19.27 10.92
N ALA A 95 16.82 19.75 10.38
CA ALA A 95 15.59 19.85 11.14
C ALA A 95 15.07 18.45 11.54
N ALA A 96 15.07 17.51 10.60
CA ALA A 96 14.70 16.12 10.87
C ALA A 96 15.68 15.44 11.84
N ALA A 97 16.98 15.55 11.61
CA ALA A 97 18.01 14.92 12.43
C ALA A 97 18.05 15.44 13.88
N GLY A 98 17.53 16.65 14.13
CA GLY A 98 17.49 17.27 15.45
C GLY A 98 16.26 16.89 16.29
N ALA A 99 15.36 16.07 15.77
CA ALA A 99 14.20 15.58 16.51
C ALA A 99 14.61 14.67 17.67
N GLY A 100 13.85 14.70 18.77
CA GLY A 100 14.16 13.92 19.98
C GLY A 100 13.57 12.51 19.99
N ASP A 101 12.65 12.21 19.08
CA ASP A 101 11.91 10.96 18.96
C ASP A 101 11.48 10.74 17.51
N ILE A 102 11.04 9.51 17.19
CA ILE A 102 10.74 9.09 15.83
C ILE A 102 9.51 9.80 15.25
N GLU A 103 8.48 10.05 16.06
CA GLU A 103 7.28 10.77 15.63
C GLU A 103 7.62 12.21 15.23
N SER A 104 8.41 12.90 16.05
CA SER A 104 8.92 14.24 15.76
C SER A 104 9.83 14.25 14.54
N MET A 105 10.66 13.20 14.36
CA MET A 105 11.52 13.06 13.19
C MET A 105 10.71 12.90 11.91
N ARG A 106 9.69 12.05 11.91
CA ARG A 106 8.77 11.86 10.77
C ARG A 106 8.08 13.15 10.36
N SER A 107 7.59 13.91 11.34
CA SER A 107 6.98 15.22 11.09
C SER A 107 7.99 16.22 10.51
N ALA A 108 9.21 16.26 11.05
CA ALA A 108 10.28 17.14 10.58
C ALA A 108 10.93 16.67 9.26
N PHE A 109 10.77 15.40 8.88
CA PHE A 109 11.24 14.81 7.63
C PHE A 109 10.34 15.17 6.44
N LYS A 110 9.04 15.41 6.67
CA LYS A 110 8.07 15.73 5.62
C LYS A 110 8.50 16.87 4.67
N PRO A 111 8.98 18.04 5.14
CA PRO A 111 9.44 19.08 4.22
C PRO A 111 10.61 18.65 3.32
N LEU A 112 11.50 17.79 3.83
CA LEU A 112 12.61 17.24 3.05
C LEU A 112 12.10 16.25 1.99
N SER A 113 11.17 15.37 2.38
CA SER A 113 10.59 14.38 1.47
C SER A 113 9.80 15.01 0.34
N GLU A 114 8.98 16.03 0.65
CA GLU A 114 8.19 16.77 -0.34
C GLU A 114 9.07 17.56 -1.31
N LEU A 115 10.17 18.15 -0.81
CA LEU A 115 11.14 18.83 -1.65
C LEU A 115 11.74 17.90 -2.69
N LEU A 116 12.25 16.73 -2.27
CA LEU A 116 12.90 15.78 -3.17
C LEU A 116 11.91 15.11 -4.13
N ALA A 117 10.70 14.81 -3.66
CA ALA A 117 9.63 14.28 -4.51
C ALA A 117 9.24 15.26 -5.64
N GLY A 118 9.41 16.57 -5.43
CA GLY A 118 9.16 17.59 -6.45
C GLY A 118 10.25 17.74 -7.53
N MET A 119 11.36 16.99 -7.45
CA MET A 119 12.50 17.09 -8.37
C MET A 119 12.53 15.95 -9.39
N ASP A 120 13.31 16.09 -10.46
CA ASP A 120 13.56 15.02 -11.43
C ASP A 120 14.45 13.94 -10.79
N LEU A 121 13.86 12.77 -10.53
CA LEU A 121 14.53 11.69 -9.83
C LEU A 121 15.53 10.93 -10.73
N PRO A 122 16.67 10.46 -10.19
CA PRO A 122 17.54 9.53 -10.88
C PRO A 122 16.81 8.20 -11.16
N ALA A 123 17.29 7.45 -12.16
CA ALA A 123 16.78 6.11 -12.45
C ALA A 123 16.96 5.18 -11.22
N GLY A 124 15.96 4.32 -10.98
CA GLY A 124 15.92 3.40 -9.83
C GLY A 124 15.24 3.96 -8.58
N TYR A 125 14.75 5.22 -8.61
CA TYR A 125 13.95 5.81 -7.55
C TYR A 125 12.54 6.13 -8.04
N ALA A 126 11.56 6.00 -7.15
CA ALA A 126 10.17 6.30 -7.40
C ALA A 126 9.63 7.33 -6.41
N ARG A 127 8.59 8.06 -6.83
CA ARG A 127 7.80 8.92 -5.94
C ARG A 127 6.68 8.11 -5.36
N ALA A 128 6.37 8.34 -4.10
CA ALA A 128 5.24 7.72 -3.46
C ALA A 128 4.43 8.75 -2.66
N TYR A 129 3.16 8.45 -2.45
CA TYR A 129 2.17 9.35 -1.89
C TYR A 129 1.29 8.65 -0.87
N CYS A 130 1.12 9.28 0.30
CA CYS A 130 0.22 8.83 1.35
C CYS A 130 -0.88 9.88 1.54
N PRO A 131 -2.15 9.56 1.25
CA PRO A 131 -3.25 10.52 1.41
C PRO A 131 -3.62 10.83 2.86
N MET A 132 -3.19 10.00 3.82
CA MET A 132 -3.60 10.08 5.22
C MET A 132 -2.67 10.96 6.06
N TYR A 133 -1.38 11.00 5.75
CA TYR A 133 -0.43 11.75 6.56
C TYR A 133 -0.54 13.26 6.27
N ASP A 134 -0.96 14.03 7.28
CA ASP A 134 -1.08 15.49 7.24
C ASP A 134 -1.88 16.03 6.04
N GLY A 135 -2.95 15.31 5.64
CA GLY A 135 -3.79 15.69 4.50
C GLY A 135 -3.20 15.40 3.12
N GLY A 136 -2.13 14.60 3.07
CA GLY A 136 -1.45 14.19 1.83
C GLY A 136 0.03 14.52 1.88
N SER A 137 0.89 13.52 1.76
CA SER A 137 2.35 13.69 1.83
C SER A 137 3.08 12.84 0.80
N ASN A 138 4.10 13.40 0.16
CA ASN A 138 4.94 12.71 -0.81
C ASN A 138 6.32 12.38 -0.25
N TRP A 139 6.87 11.24 -0.68
CA TRP A 139 8.26 10.86 -0.44
C TRP A 139 8.92 10.25 -1.68
N VAL A 140 10.23 10.07 -1.59
CA VAL A 140 11.04 9.32 -2.57
C VAL A 140 11.52 8.03 -1.91
N GLN A 141 11.54 6.94 -2.66
CA GLN A 141 12.08 5.65 -2.23
C GLN A 141 12.78 4.96 -3.40
N VAL A 142 13.47 3.83 -3.14
CA VAL A 142 13.86 2.92 -4.22
C VAL A 142 12.61 2.44 -4.96
N ASP A 143 12.70 2.31 -6.28
CA ASP A 143 11.61 1.74 -7.08
C ASP A 143 11.29 0.31 -6.62
N GLY A 144 10.01 0.01 -6.41
CA GLY A 144 9.59 -1.19 -5.70
C GLY A 144 8.32 -1.01 -4.86
N PRO A 145 8.01 -1.99 -3.99
CA PRO A 145 6.90 -1.93 -3.03
C PRO A 145 6.88 -0.66 -2.19
N VAL A 146 5.68 -0.15 -1.87
CA VAL A 146 5.50 1.00 -0.98
C VAL A 146 6.20 0.76 0.37
N ARG A 147 7.03 1.71 0.80
CA ARG A 147 7.65 1.73 2.14
C ARG A 147 7.40 3.06 2.83
N ASN A 148 6.31 3.16 3.58
CA ASN A 148 5.82 4.41 4.17
C ASN A 148 6.69 4.86 5.37
N PRO A 149 7.45 5.97 5.25
CA PRO A 149 8.31 6.44 6.34
C PRO A 149 7.53 7.10 7.49
N TYR A 150 6.28 7.50 7.26
CA TYR A 150 5.50 8.29 8.21
C TYR A 150 4.77 7.46 9.25
N TYR A 151 4.42 6.22 8.92
CA TYR A 151 3.72 5.29 9.81
C TYR A 151 4.55 4.05 10.15
N GLY A 152 5.70 3.85 9.50
CA GLY A 152 6.59 2.73 9.78
C GLY A 152 5.93 1.38 9.56
N SER A 153 6.31 0.40 10.38
CA SER A 153 5.76 -0.96 10.35
C SER A 153 4.24 -1.03 10.46
N MET A 154 3.60 -0.04 11.11
CA MET A 154 2.15 -0.02 11.30
C MET A 154 1.37 0.13 9.99
N MET A 155 1.89 0.88 9.02
CA MET A 155 1.26 1.06 7.71
C MET A 155 2.30 1.08 6.59
N LEU A 156 3.23 0.13 6.63
CA LEU A 156 4.44 0.14 5.81
C LEU A 156 4.14 0.13 4.31
N THR A 157 3.13 -0.63 3.90
CA THR A 157 2.67 -0.72 2.51
C THR A 157 1.59 0.31 2.16
N CYS A 158 1.19 1.19 3.09
CA CYS A 158 0.13 2.15 2.85
C CYS A 158 0.65 3.35 2.04
N GLY A 159 0.08 3.55 0.87
CA GLY A 159 0.40 4.64 -0.05
C GLY A 159 0.27 4.16 -1.48
N VAL A 160 0.62 5.02 -2.42
CA VAL A 160 0.71 4.69 -3.84
C VAL A 160 2.08 5.11 -4.33
N VAL A 161 2.73 4.27 -5.14
CA VAL A 161 3.98 4.63 -5.81
C VAL A 161 3.63 5.08 -7.22
N ASP A 162 4.11 6.23 -7.66
CA ASP A 162 4.11 6.61 -9.07
C ASP A 162 5.19 5.79 -9.81
N ALA A 163 5.00 4.46 -9.91
CA ALA A 163 5.64 3.71 -10.97
C ALA A 163 5.11 4.28 -12.29
N ALA A 164 5.91 4.26 -13.36
CA ALA A 164 5.64 4.96 -14.62
C ALA A 164 4.12 5.01 -14.97
N PRO A 165 3.55 6.17 -15.37
CA PRO A 165 2.10 6.30 -15.60
C PRO A 165 1.54 5.14 -16.44
N GLY A 166 0.71 4.29 -15.82
CA GLY A 166 0.12 3.11 -16.47
C GLY A 166 0.75 1.75 -16.12
N ALA A 167 1.88 1.70 -15.42
CA ALA A 167 2.52 0.46 -14.94
C ALA A 167 1.53 -0.35 -14.07
N HIS A 168 0.82 0.34 -13.17
CA HIS A 168 -0.23 -0.24 -12.31
C HIS A 168 -1.57 -0.55 -12.99
N MET A 169 -1.73 -0.29 -14.29
CA MET A 169 -3.06 -0.31 -14.92
C MET A 169 -3.32 -1.55 -15.77
N ASP A 170 -2.33 -2.42 -15.97
CA ASP A 170 -2.48 -3.64 -16.77
C ASP A 170 -2.83 -4.85 -15.91
N HIS A 171 -4.11 -4.99 -15.62
CA HIS A 171 -4.66 -6.17 -14.93
C HIS A 171 -5.03 -7.32 -15.89
N SER A 172 -4.43 -7.37 -17.09
CA SER A 172 -4.68 -8.45 -18.04
C SER A 172 -3.98 -9.75 -17.60
N PRO A 173 -4.61 -10.93 -17.67
CA PRO A 173 -3.93 -12.19 -17.39
C PRO A 173 -2.90 -12.53 -18.48
N ARG A 174 -1.78 -13.15 -18.09
CA ARG A 174 -0.75 -13.66 -19.02
C ARG A 174 -0.85 -15.16 -19.24
N HIS A 175 -1.43 -15.86 -18.27
CA HIS A 175 -1.58 -17.31 -18.22
C HIS A 175 -3.08 -17.71 -18.25
N GLY A 176 -3.94 -16.76 -18.65
CA GLY A 176 -5.40 -16.93 -18.70
C GLY A 176 -6.06 -17.05 -17.32
N GLY A 177 -5.37 -16.63 -16.26
CA GLY A 177 -5.85 -16.68 -14.90
C GLY A 177 -6.71 -15.49 -14.48
N ARG A 178 -6.83 -15.32 -13.16
CA ARG A 178 -7.33 -14.10 -12.53
C ARG A 178 -6.15 -13.31 -11.99
N VAL A 179 -6.12 -12.01 -12.23
CA VAL A 179 -5.03 -11.12 -11.78
C VAL A 179 -5.57 -10.20 -10.70
N PHE A 180 -4.81 -10.03 -9.62
CA PHE A 180 -5.06 -9.09 -8.55
C PHE A 180 -3.80 -8.28 -8.23
N MET A 181 -3.97 -7.09 -7.68
CA MET A 181 -2.90 -6.30 -7.09
C MET A 181 -2.67 -6.71 -5.65
N ALA A 182 -1.41 -6.90 -5.28
CA ALA A 182 -1.02 -7.04 -3.89
C ALA A 182 -1.18 -5.71 -3.15
N PRO A 183 -1.47 -5.72 -1.83
CA PRO A 183 -1.63 -4.51 -1.03
C PRO A 183 -0.40 -3.59 -1.00
N ASP A 184 0.78 -4.10 -1.37
CA ASP A 184 2.00 -3.32 -1.51
C ASP A 184 2.05 -2.40 -2.75
N SER A 185 0.98 -2.45 -3.57
CA SER A 185 0.82 -1.68 -4.81
C SER A 185 1.96 -1.90 -5.81
N PHE A 186 2.59 -3.08 -5.79
CA PHE A 186 3.71 -3.39 -6.67
C PHE A 186 3.60 -4.75 -7.35
N HIS A 187 3.20 -5.77 -6.60
CA HIS A 187 3.08 -7.10 -7.17
C HIS A 187 1.69 -7.29 -7.78
N HIS A 188 1.65 -7.74 -9.03
CA HIS A 188 0.47 -8.34 -9.62
C HIS A 188 0.53 -9.84 -9.40
N ILE A 189 -0.53 -10.41 -8.84
CA ILE A 189 -0.65 -11.82 -8.52
C ILE A 189 -1.65 -12.46 -9.49
N GLU A 190 -1.19 -13.44 -10.27
CA GLU A 190 -2.04 -14.19 -11.19
C GLU A 190 -2.22 -15.62 -10.70
N GLY A 191 -3.45 -15.95 -10.28
CA GLY A 191 -3.85 -17.32 -9.97
C GLY A 191 -4.40 -18.04 -11.19
N THR A 192 -4.01 -19.29 -11.37
CA THR A 192 -4.45 -20.17 -12.48
C THR A 192 -4.85 -21.55 -11.96
N TYR A 193 -5.75 -22.20 -12.67
CA TYR A 193 -6.16 -23.59 -12.46
C TYR A 193 -6.06 -24.34 -13.79
N PRO A 194 -4.83 -24.63 -14.26
CA PRO A 194 -4.59 -25.11 -15.63
C PRO A 194 -5.07 -26.54 -15.88
N GLU A 195 -5.06 -27.39 -14.86
CA GLU A 195 -5.50 -28.78 -14.94
C GLU A 195 -6.11 -29.23 -13.61
N PRO A 196 -6.95 -30.29 -13.61
CA PRO A 196 -7.55 -30.79 -12.38
C PRO A 196 -6.50 -31.10 -11.31
N GLY A 197 -6.71 -30.56 -10.11
CA GLY A 197 -5.82 -30.79 -8.98
C GLY A 197 -4.57 -29.93 -8.88
N ILE A 198 -4.31 -29.04 -9.84
CA ILE A 198 -3.12 -28.18 -9.83
C ILE A 198 -3.53 -26.71 -9.84
N PHE A 199 -3.25 -26.00 -8.75
CA PHE A 199 -3.31 -24.54 -8.70
C PHE A 199 -1.91 -23.96 -8.86
N ARG A 200 -1.76 -22.93 -9.71
CA ARG A 200 -0.51 -22.20 -9.89
C ARG A 200 -0.70 -20.71 -9.67
N LEU A 201 0.32 -20.08 -9.10
CA LEU A 201 0.36 -18.65 -8.84
C LEU A 201 1.63 -18.04 -9.42
N TYR A 202 1.45 -17.02 -10.25
CA TYR A 202 2.51 -16.24 -10.85
C TYR A 202 2.53 -14.84 -10.23
N ALA A 203 3.70 -14.23 -10.18
CA ALA A 203 3.86 -12.85 -9.76
C ALA A 203 4.61 -12.05 -10.82
N THR A 204 4.16 -10.84 -11.08
CA THR A 204 4.89 -9.84 -11.86
C THR A 204 4.95 -8.52 -11.11
N ASP A 205 5.94 -7.69 -11.39
CA ASP A 205 5.96 -6.31 -10.89
C ASP A 205 5.01 -5.40 -11.67
N ASN A 206 4.98 -4.12 -11.32
CA ASN A 206 4.20 -3.09 -12.03
C ASN A 206 4.64 -2.87 -13.48
N TYR A 207 5.85 -3.24 -13.85
CA TYR A 207 6.31 -3.19 -15.24
C TYR A 207 5.97 -4.47 -15.99
N ARG A 208 5.28 -5.40 -15.31
CA ARG A 208 4.89 -6.69 -15.80
C ARG A 208 6.13 -7.54 -16.11
N GLU A 209 7.22 -7.34 -15.41
CA GLU A 209 8.37 -8.24 -15.44
C GLU A 209 8.15 -9.37 -14.41
N PRO A 210 8.57 -10.62 -14.69
CA PRO A 210 8.43 -11.72 -13.75
C PRO A 210 9.18 -11.47 -12.44
N VAL A 211 8.57 -11.87 -11.32
CA VAL A 211 9.15 -11.78 -9.98
C VAL A 211 9.62 -13.17 -9.54
N ASP A 212 10.84 -13.25 -8.99
CA ASP A 212 11.36 -14.50 -8.41
C ASP A 212 10.65 -14.79 -7.08
N VAL A 213 9.84 -15.86 -7.07
CA VAL A 213 9.05 -16.26 -5.90
C VAL A 213 9.73 -17.34 -5.05
N THR A 214 11.01 -17.64 -5.26
CA THR A 214 11.74 -18.71 -4.55
C THR A 214 11.68 -18.57 -3.03
N MET A 215 11.68 -17.33 -2.53
CA MET A 215 11.66 -17.03 -1.09
C MET A 215 10.26 -16.80 -0.52
N TRP A 216 9.22 -16.84 -1.36
CA TRP A 216 7.85 -16.62 -0.92
C TRP A 216 7.33 -17.88 -0.22
N MET A 217 6.53 -17.66 0.83
CA MET A 217 5.89 -18.74 1.57
C MET A 217 4.39 -18.59 1.46
N GLY A 218 3.66 -19.68 1.32
CA GLY A 218 2.22 -19.59 1.28
C GLY A 218 1.52 -20.94 1.23
N ARG A 219 0.20 -20.86 1.18
CA ARG A 219 -0.69 -22.01 1.03
C ARG A 219 -1.96 -21.58 0.31
N VAL A 220 -2.61 -22.55 -0.31
CA VAL A 220 -3.98 -22.42 -0.80
C VAL A 220 -4.90 -23.06 0.23
N VAL A 221 -5.82 -22.28 0.77
CA VAL A 221 -6.90 -22.78 1.62
C VAL A 221 -8.05 -23.22 0.71
N LEU A 222 -8.47 -24.47 0.88
CA LEU A 222 -9.54 -25.11 0.11
C LEU A 222 -10.87 -25.06 0.85
N GLN A 223 -10.81 -25.02 2.18
CA GLN A 223 -11.97 -24.91 3.03
C GLN A 223 -11.61 -24.11 4.29
N GLU A 224 -12.44 -23.13 4.61
CA GLU A 224 -12.40 -22.40 5.88
C GLU A 224 -13.80 -22.30 6.47
N ASP A 225 -13.89 -22.09 7.78
CA ASP A 225 -15.13 -21.83 8.51
C ASP A 225 -15.00 -20.52 9.30
N TYR A 226 -16.08 -19.76 9.38
CA TYR A 226 -16.09 -18.49 10.08
C TYR A 226 -16.45 -18.70 11.55
N ASP A 227 -15.57 -18.26 12.46
CA ASP A 227 -15.84 -18.28 13.89
C ASP A 227 -16.40 -16.92 14.37
N PRO A 228 -17.71 -16.84 14.66
CA PRO A 228 -18.34 -15.59 15.10
C PRO A 228 -17.90 -15.14 16.50
N ALA A 229 -17.25 -15.99 17.28
CA ALA A 229 -16.77 -15.61 18.61
C ALA A 229 -15.46 -14.82 18.55
N THR A 230 -14.63 -15.11 17.55
CA THR A 230 -13.31 -14.48 17.35
C THR A 230 -13.31 -13.48 16.19
N ASP A 231 -14.33 -13.51 15.33
CA ASP A 231 -14.38 -12.71 14.09
C ASP A 231 -13.24 -13.10 13.13
N GLU A 232 -12.89 -14.39 13.11
CA GLU A 232 -11.79 -14.95 12.31
C GLU A 232 -12.23 -16.17 11.50
N PHE A 233 -11.56 -16.41 10.37
CA PHE A 233 -11.71 -17.62 9.58
C PHE A 233 -10.71 -18.70 10.02
N ILE A 234 -11.22 -19.88 10.32
CA ILE A 234 -10.44 -21.06 10.69
C ILE A 234 -10.25 -21.92 9.43
N GLU A 235 -8.99 -22.18 9.08
CA GLU A 235 -8.64 -23.06 7.97
C GLU A 235 -8.90 -24.52 8.32
N LEU A 236 -9.72 -25.19 7.53
CA LEU A 236 -10.06 -26.61 7.70
C LEU A 236 -9.21 -27.50 6.79
N GLU A 237 -8.95 -27.04 5.57
CA GLU A 237 -8.17 -27.77 4.57
C GLU A 237 -7.30 -26.79 3.77
N SER A 238 -6.01 -27.10 3.64
CA SER A 238 -5.06 -26.31 2.87
C SER A 238 -3.94 -27.15 2.27
N ALA A 239 -3.35 -26.65 1.20
CA ALA A 239 -2.21 -27.22 0.50
C ALA A 239 -1.07 -26.19 0.42
N PHE A 240 0.17 -26.62 0.66
CA PHE A 240 1.32 -25.72 0.57
C PHE A 240 1.57 -25.25 -0.86
N LEU A 241 1.92 -23.98 -1.01
CA LEU A 241 2.45 -23.42 -2.24
C LEU A 241 3.96 -23.62 -2.26
N LEU A 242 4.46 -24.36 -3.25
CA LEU A 242 5.88 -24.65 -3.43
C LEU A 242 6.41 -23.92 -4.67
N PRO A 243 7.57 -23.25 -4.59
CA PRO A 243 8.16 -22.58 -5.74
C PRO A 243 8.64 -23.58 -6.78
N SER A 244 8.48 -23.23 -8.05
CA SER A 244 9.08 -23.94 -9.18
C SER A 244 10.62 -23.91 -9.08
N PRO A 245 11.33 -24.88 -9.68
CA PRO A 245 12.80 -24.93 -9.59
C PRO A 245 13.54 -23.68 -10.11
N ASP A 246 12.89 -22.91 -10.99
CA ASP A 246 13.38 -21.67 -11.57
C ASP A 246 12.80 -20.41 -10.92
N GLY A 247 11.96 -20.55 -9.88
CA GLY A 247 11.35 -19.42 -9.15
C GLY A 247 10.30 -18.65 -9.93
N ALA A 248 9.77 -19.19 -11.04
CA ALA A 248 8.81 -18.50 -11.91
C ALA A 248 7.36 -18.51 -11.40
N TYR A 249 6.98 -19.51 -10.61
CA TYR A 249 5.64 -19.63 -10.03
C TYR A 249 5.64 -20.44 -8.74
N LEU A 250 4.57 -20.30 -7.96
CA LEU A 250 4.22 -21.21 -6.87
C LEU A 250 3.17 -22.22 -7.36
N GLU A 251 3.26 -23.47 -6.92
CA GLU A 251 2.30 -24.54 -7.27
C GLU A 251 1.79 -25.24 -6.01
N ALA A 252 0.51 -25.59 -6.00
CA ALA A 252 -0.11 -26.41 -4.96
C ALA A 252 -0.87 -27.57 -5.59
N GLU A 253 -0.66 -28.77 -5.05
CA GLU A 253 -1.51 -29.94 -5.31
C GLU A 253 -2.78 -29.82 -4.46
N VAL A 254 -3.88 -29.43 -5.08
CA VAL A 254 -5.16 -29.13 -4.41
C VAL A 254 -6.20 -30.25 -4.53
N GLY A 255 -5.85 -31.34 -5.25
CA GLY A 255 -6.77 -32.43 -5.55
C GLY A 255 -7.91 -32.04 -6.49
N ASP A 256 -8.63 -33.02 -7.02
CA ASP A 256 -9.71 -32.76 -7.99
C ASP A 256 -10.86 -31.97 -7.34
N GLN A 257 -10.93 -30.67 -7.65
CA GLN A 257 -11.99 -29.79 -7.17
C GLN A 257 -13.16 -29.66 -8.18
N PRO A 258 -14.41 -29.63 -7.72
CA PRO A 258 -15.57 -29.37 -8.58
C PRO A 258 -15.60 -27.90 -9.03
N LEU A 259 -16.10 -27.64 -10.23
CA LEU A 259 -16.31 -26.27 -10.73
C LEU A 259 -17.77 -25.80 -10.47
N PRO A 260 -18.00 -24.52 -10.11
CA PRO A 260 -16.96 -23.54 -9.78
C PRO A 260 -16.22 -23.90 -8.49
N THR A 261 -14.93 -23.57 -8.44
CA THR A 261 -14.07 -23.80 -7.28
C THR A 261 -13.50 -22.49 -6.75
N ASP A 262 -13.35 -22.41 -5.43
CA ASP A 262 -12.80 -21.28 -4.71
C ASP A 262 -11.46 -21.70 -4.10
N PHE A 263 -10.41 -20.93 -4.39
CA PHE A 263 -9.07 -21.12 -3.85
C PHE A 263 -8.63 -19.84 -3.16
N ILE A 264 -8.27 -19.93 -1.88
CA ILE A 264 -7.81 -18.76 -1.13
C ILE A 264 -6.30 -18.88 -0.95
N ALA A 265 -5.55 -18.15 -1.75
CA ALA A 265 -4.10 -18.08 -1.58
C ALA A 265 -3.77 -17.12 -0.43
N LYS A 266 -3.03 -17.62 0.56
CA LYS A 266 -2.41 -16.80 1.61
C LYS A 266 -0.90 -16.83 1.42
N ILE A 267 -0.32 -15.66 1.14
CA ILE A 267 1.08 -15.53 0.70
C ILE A 267 1.81 -14.54 1.59
N ARG A 268 2.99 -14.92 2.04
CA ARG A 268 3.95 -14.05 2.68
C ARG A 268 5.11 -13.81 1.71
N MET A 269 5.17 -12.59 1.18
CA MET A 269 6.23 -12.17 0.24
C MET A 269 7.52 -11.77 0.96
N VAL A 270 7.40 -11.27 2.19
CA VAL A 270 8.52 -10.85 3.05
C VAL A 270 8.36 -11.49 4.42
N GLU A 271 9.43 -12.10 4.95
CA GLU A 271 9.41 -12.99 6.14
C GLU A 271 8.72 -12.39 7.39
N ASP A 272 8.80 -11.07 7.56
CA ASP A 272 8.27 -10.33 8.72
C ASP A 272 6.95 -9.58 8.44
N TYR A 273 6.36 -9.74 7.26
CA TYR A 273 5.10 -9.08 6.88
C TYR A 273 3.89 -9.98 7.10
N PRO A 274 2.69 -9.39 7.29
CA PRO A 274 1.45 -10.16 7.30
C PRO A 274 1.28 -10.95 6.00
N GLU A 275 0.51 -12.03 6.08
CA GLU A 275 0.12 -12.78 4.89
C GLU A 275 -0.94 -11.99 4.12
N ASP A 276 -0.74 -11.83 2.82
CA ASP A 276 -1.74 -11.29 1.91
C ASP A 276 -2.70 -12.39 1.46
N ARG A 277 -4.00 -12.06 1.40
CA ARG A 277 -5.08 -12.95 1.01
C ARG A 277 -5.58 -12.62 -0.39
N PHE A 278 -5.65 -13.63 -1.25
CA PHE A 278 -6.22 -13.55 -2.58
C PHE A 278 -7.23 -14.69 -2.80
N ASP A 279 -8.47 -14.35 -3.12
CA ASP A 279 -9.58 -15.26 -3.36
C ASP A 279 -9.76 -15.46 -4.87
N PHE A 280 -9.37 -16.63 -5.37
CA PHE A 280 -9.51 -17.03 -6.75
C PHE A 280 -10.75 -17.90 -6.95
N ILE A 281 -11.65 -17.49 -7.84
CA ILE A 281 -12.81 -18.30 -8.24
C ILE A 281 -12.67 -18.68 -9.71
N PHE A 282 -12.70 -19.98 -9.97
CA PHE A 282 -12.63 -20.53 -11.33
C PHE A 282 -13.93 -21.26 -11.66
N THR A 283 -14.58 -20.82 -12.75
CA THR A 283 -15.74 -21.49 -13.34
C THR A 283 -15.36 -22.51 -14.41
N GLU A 284 -14.11 -22.46 -14.87
CA GLU A 284 -13.50 -23.33 -15.87
C GLU A 284 -11.99 -23.44 -15.64
N LEU A 285 -11.34 -24.43 -16.26
CA LEU A 285 -9.88 -24.55 -16.25
C LEU A 285 -9.24 -23.40 -17.04
N THR A 286 -8.13 -22.87 -16.54
CA THR A 286 -7.41 -21.77 -17.19
C THR A 286 -6.52 -22.29 -18.32
N SER A 287 -6.20 -21.41 -19.28
CA SER A 287 -5.25 -21.75 -20.36
C SER A 287 -4.44 -20.55 -20.77
N ASP A 288 -3.19 -20.76 -21.19
CA ASP A 288 -2.31 -19.71 -21.74
C ASP A 288 -2.79 -19.14 -23.09
N ALA A 289 -4.00 -19.49 -23.53
CA ALA A 289 -4.57 -18.92 -24.75
C ALA A 289 -4.74 -17.41 -24.55
N PRO A 290 -4.30 -16.58 -25.53
CA PRO A 290 -4.51 -15.15 -25.43
C PRO A 290 -6.02 -14.89 -25.30
N VAL A 291 -6.41 -14.27 -24.19
CA VAL A 291 -7.78 -13.81 -23.99
C VAL A 291 -8.13 -12.93 -25.19
N LEU A 292 -9.11 -13.35 -25.98
CA LEU A 292 -9.58 -12.55 -27.10
C LEU A 292 -10.01 -11.20 -26.55
N THR A 293 -9.26 -10.15 -26.87
CA THR A 293 -9.57 -8.78 -26.46
C THR A 293 -11.00 -8.47 -26.88
N VAL A 294 -11.89 -8.30 -25.91
CA VAL A 294 -13.24 -7.80 -26.18
C VAL A 294 -13.06 -6.43 -26.84
N PRO A 295 -13.64 -6.18 -28.03
CA PRO A 295 -13.51 -4.88 -28.66
C PRO A 295 -14.16 -3.84 -27.75
N VAL A 296 -13.35 -2.99 -27.12
CA VAL A 296 -13.87 -1.78 -26.47
C VAL A 296 -14.39 -0.89 -27.60
N PRO A 297 -15.64 -0.39 -27.53
CA PRO A 297 -16.16 0.53 -28.54
C PRO A 297 -15.18 1.69 -28.78
N THR A 298 -14.71 1.80 -30.02
CA THR A 298 -13.58 2.65 -30.44
C THR A 298 -13.90 4.13 -30.60
N ASP A 299 -15.08 4.58 -30.15
CA ASP A 299 -15.55 5.95 -30.40
C ASP A 299 -15.04 6.96 -29.35
N VAL A 300 -14.34 6.50 -28.31
CA VAL A 300 -13.75 7.36 -27.27
C VAL A 300 -12.22 7.31 -27.34
N PRO A 301 -11.51 8.46 -27.46
CA PRO A 301 -10.06 8.47 -27.55
C PRO A 301 -9.39 7.74 -26.37
N ALA A 302 -8.42 6.86 -26.67
CA ALA A 302 -7.64 6.16 -25.66
C ALA A 302 -6.84 7.09 -24.73
N THR A 303 -6.68 8.36 -25.12
CA THR A 303 -6.03 9.41 -24.31
C THR A 303 -6.87 9.90 -23.14
N LEU A 304 -8.18 9.58 -23.09
CA LEU A 304 -9.01 9.92 -21.95
C LEU A 304 -8.80 8.92 -20.81
N PRO A 305 -8.80 9.39 -19.54
CA PRO A 305 -8.77 8.50 -18.38
C PRO A 305 -9.85 7.43 -18.48
N LEU A 306 -9.55 6.20 -18.06
CA LEU A 306 -10.49 5.07 -18.13
C LEU A 306 -11.84 5.41 -17.49
N ALA A 307 -11.81 6.06 -16.33
CA ALA A 307 -13.00 6.55 -15.62
C ALA A 307 -13.91 7.44 -16.49
N GLU A 308 -13.35 8.24 -17.40
CA GLU A 308 -14.13 9.05 -18.35
C GLU A 308 -14.69 8.19 -19.48
N ARG A 309 -13.89 7.23 -19.97
CA ARG A 309 -14.28 6.34 -21.08
C ARG A 309 -15.43 5.41 -20.71
N ILE A 310 -15.52 4.99 -19.45
CA ILE A 310 -16.59 4.10 -18.96
C ILE A 310 -17.84 4.85 -18.50
N ARG A 311 -17.86 6.20 -18.56
CA ARG A 311 -19.00 6.97 -18.07
C ARG A 311 -20.30 6.57 -18.79
N PRO A 312 -21.38 6.30 -18.06
CA PRO A 312 -22.63 5.95 -18.67
C PRO A 312 -23.29 7.21 -19.23
N ARG A 313 -24.05 7.05 -20.33
CA ARG A 313 -25.02 8.08 -20.71
C ARG A 313 -26.08 8.16 -19.60
N ILE A 314 -26.35 9.36 -19.11
CA ILE A 314 -27.41 9.61 -18.11
C ILE A 314 -28.79 9.62 -18.80
N PRO A 315 -29.71 8.69 -18.48
CA PRO A 315 -31.07 8.69 -19.01
C PRO A 315 -31.88 9.96 -18.66
N GLU A 316 -32.80 10.37 -19.54
CA GLU A 316 -33.70 11.50 -19.28
C GLU A 316 -34.76 11.16 -18.24
N ALA A 317 -35.37 9.97 -18.32
CA ALA A 317 -36.40 9.57 -17.37
C ALA A 317 -35.78 9.05 -16.06
N THR A 318 -36.27 9.54 -14.92
CA THR A 318 -35.77 9.13 -13.58
C THR A 318 -35.91 7.64 -13.34
N ARG A 319 -37.00 7.02 -13.78
CA ARG A 319 -37.21 5.57 -13.66
C ARG A 319 -36.12 4.75 -14.38
N ASP A 320 -35.58 5.27 -15.47
CA ASP A 320 -34.56 4.59 -16.28
C ASP A 320 -33.17 4.73 -15.61
N ILE A 321 -32.96 5.78 -14.81
CA ILE A 321 -31.79 5.89 -13.93
C ILE A 321 -31.86 4.82 -12.83
N VAL A 322 -33.01 4.72 -12.15
CA VAL A 322 -33.22 3.77 -11.06
C VAL A 322 -33.03 2.33 -11.55
N SER A 323 -33.68 1.94 -12.67
CA SER A 323 -33.47 0.61 -13.25
C SER A 323 -32.05 0.39 -13.77
N GLY A 324 -31.37 1.45 -14.24
CA GLY A 324 -29.97 1.39 -14.66
C GLY A 324 -29.00 1.14 -13.51
N ILE A 325 -29.30 1.64 -12.30
CA ILE A 325 -28.56 1.36 -11.07
C ILE A 325 -28.83 -0.08 -10.62
N ASP A 326 -30.08 -0.51 -10.62
CA ASP A 326 -30.50 -1.86 -10.22
C ASP A 326 -29.84 -2.95 -11.09
N ALA A 327 -29.86 -2.79 -12.41
CA ALA A 327 -29.23 -3.72 -13.33
C ALA A 327 -27.70 -3.86 -13.11
N ARG A 328 -27.04 -2.78 -12.67
CA ARG A 328 -25.60 -2.78 -12.35
C ARG A 328 -25.32 -3.41 -11.00
N ASN A 329 -26.23 -3.29 -10.04
CA ASN A 329 -26.15 -4.04 -8.78
C ASN A 329 -26.14 -5.56 -9.05
N ASP A 330 -27.02 -6.01 -9.95
CA ASP A 330 -27.08 -7.42 -10.38
C ASP A 330 -25.84 -7.83 -11.19
N GLU A 331 -25.26 -6.91 -11.97
CA GLU A 331 -24.00 -7.13 -12.66
C GLU A 331 -22.83 -7.31 -11.68
N ILE A 332 -22.71 -6.44 -10.67
CA ILE A 332 -21.69 -6.58 -9.62
C ILE A 332 -21.86 -7.92 -8.90
N ALA A 333 -23.09 -8.30 -8.52
CA ALA A 333 -23.36 -9.57 -7.85
C ALA A 333 -22.85 -10.78 -8.66
N ARG A 334 -23.05 -10.77 -9.99
CA ARG A 334 -22.53 -11.81 -10.88
C ARG A 334 -21.01 -11.81 -10.96
N LEU A 335 -20.39 -10.64 -11.11
CA LEU A 335 -18.92 -10.53 -11.15
C LEU A 335 -18.28 -11.04 -9.86
N VAL A 336 -18.87 -10.75 -8.70
CA VAL A 336 -18.42 -11.31 -7.41
C VAL A 336 -18.55 -12.83 -7.37
N ALA A 337 -19.69 -13.38 -7.82
CA ALA A 337 -19.90 -14.82 -7.85
C ALA A 337 -18.94 -15.56 -8.81
N GLU A 338 -18.50 -14.90 -9.89
CA GLU A 338 -17.60 -15.46 -10.90
C GLU A 338 -16.10 -15.19 -10.60
N GLY A 339 -15.78 -14.50 -9.51
CA GLY A 339 -14.40 -14.10 -9.15
C GLY A 339 -13.78 -13.03 -10.06
N ARG A 340 -14.61 -12.27 -10.77
CA ARG A 340 -14.19 -11.24 -11.74
C ARG A 340 -14.05 -9.88 -11.06
N PHE A 341 -13.30 -9.83 -9.97
CA PHE A 341 -13.27 -8.66 -9.09
C PHE A 341 -12.71 -7.41 -9.78
N THR A 342 -11.68 -7.56 -10.61
CA THR A 342 -11.06 -6.46 -11.38
C THR A 342 -11.96 -5.84 -12.44
N GLU A 343 -13.16 -6.39 -12.67
CA GLU A 343 -14.16 -5.81 -13.58
C GLU A 343 -15.26 -5.03 -12.85
N ILE A 344 -15.35 -5.17 -11.52
CA ILE A 344 -16.43 -4.60 -10.70
C ILE A 344 -16.44 -3.08 -10.75
N PHE A 345 -15.28 -2.44 -10.90
CA PHE A 345 -15.18 -0.98 -10.96
C PHE A 345 -16.06 -0.37 -12.07
N ILE A 346 -16.28 -1.09 -13.18
CA ILE A 346 -17.08 -0.60 -14.30
C ILE A 346 -18.54 -0.34 -13.87
N PRO A 347 -19.33 -1.36 -13.47
CA PRO A 347 -20.70 -1.12 -13.01
C PRO A 347 -20.76 -0.29 -11.73
N ALA A 348 -19.77 -0.36 -10.84
CA ALA A 348 -19.72 0.44 -9.61
C ALA A 348 -19.61 1.95 -9.92
N LEU A 349 -18.61 2.36 -10.70
CA LEU A 349 -18.41 3.76 -11.06
C LEU A 349 -19.51 4.29 -11.99
N GLN A 350 -20.07 3.46 -12.86
CA GLN A 350 -21.25 3.85 -13.65
C GLN A 350 -22.47 4.12 -12.76
N SER A 351 -22.71 3.27 -11.76
CA SER A 351 -23.81 3.45 -10.82
C SER A 351 -23.64 4.70 -9.96
N LYS A 352 -22.40 5.04 -9.59
CA LYS A 352 -22.06 6.30 -8.93
C LYS A 352 -22.51 7.51 -9.77
N GLU A 353 -22.19 7.54 -11.07
CA GLU A 353 -22.61 8.64 -11.97
C GLU A 353 -24.14 8.73 -12.08
N LEU A 354 -24.83 7.59 -12.21
CA LEU A 354 -26.29 7.53 -12.22
C LEU A 354 -26.91 8.02 -10.91
N ALA A 355 -26.34 7.63 -9.76
CA ALA A 355 -26.81 8.01 -8.43
C ALA A 355 -26.61 9.52 -8.17
N LEU A 356 -25.51 10.11 -8.63
CA LEU A 356 -25.29 11.56 -8.55
C LEU A 356 -26.30 12.33 -9.40
N ALA A 357 -26.63 11.83 -10.59
CA ALA A 357 -27.71 12.41 -11.41
C ALA A 357 -29.09 12.27 -10.74
N LEU A 358 -29.31 11.18 -9.99
CA LEU A 358 -30.54 10.96 -9.24
C LEU A 358 -30.69 11.96 -8.08
N ASP A 359 -29.61 12.24 -7.34
CA ASP A 359 -29.60 13.22 -6.25
C ASP A 359 -29.98 14.63 -6.72
N GLN A 360 -29.50 15.04 -7.90
CA GLN A 360 -29.89 16.32 -8.51
C GLN A 360 -31.40 16.39 -8.82
N ARG A 361 -32.03 15.26 -9.11
CA ARG A 361 -33.46 15.16 -9.44
C ARG A 361 -34.34 14.91 -8.21
N ALA A 362 -33.74 14.59 -7.06
CA ALA A 362 -34.46 14.32 -5.82
C ALA A 362 -35.21 15.55 -5.27
N GLU A 363 -34.92 16.76 -5.77
CA GLU A 363 -35.69 17.98 -5.45
C GLU A 363 -37.17 17.90 -5.85
N ALA A 364 -37.53 17.04 -6.81
CA ALA A 364 -38.91 16.78 -7.17
C ALA A 364 -39.67 15.92 -6.14
N LEU A 365 -38.96 15.29 -5.19
CA LEU A 365 -39.55 14.45 -4.15
C LEU A 365 -39.98 15.26 -2.91
N PRO A 366 -40.98 14.76 -2.16
CA PRO A 366 -41.24 15.23 -0.79
C PRO A 366 -39.97 15.20 0.07
N ALA A 367 -39.91 16.06 1.09
CA ALA A 367 -38.72 16.23 1.93
C ALA A 367 -38.20 14.91 2.54
N GLU A 368 -39.10 14.03 2.96
CA GLU A 368 -38.74 12.71 3.49
C GLU A 368 -38.05 11.82 2.44
N GLY A 369 -38.69 11.62 1.28
CA GLY A 369 -38.11 10.82 0.19
C GLY A 369 -36.81 11.41 -0.34
N ARG A 370 -36.70 12.75 -0.44
CA ARG A 370 -35.46 13.43 -0.82
C ARG A 370 -34.31 13.15 0.14
N ASN A 371 -34.57 13.18 1.45
CA ASN A 371 -33.56 12.87 2.46
C ASN A 371 -33.12 11.39 2.40
N GLN A 372 -34.08 10.47 2.21
CA GLN A 372 -33.79 9.05 2.06
C GLN A 372 -32.90 8.79 0.82
N VAL A 373 -33.23 9.39 -0.33
CA VAL A 373 -32.40 9.28 -1.55
C VAL A 373 -31.01 9.86 -1.32
N ARG A 374 -30.87 11.02 -0.68
CA ARG A 374 -29.57 11.62 -0.36
C ARG A 374 -28.67 10.73 0.48
N ILE A 375 -29.24 10.07 1.49
CA ILE A 375 -28.52 9.13 2.35
C ILE A 375 -28.07 7.92 1.53
N ALA A 376 -28.99 7.33 0.77
CA ALA A 376 -28.70 6.17 -0.07
C ALA A 376 -27.64 6.49 -1.13
N VAL A 377 -27.74 7.62 -1.84
CA VAL A 377 -26.74 8.05 -2.83
C VAL A 377 -25.36 8.22 -2.20
N ARG A 378 -25.26 8.83 -1.01
CA ARG A 378 -23.97 8.95 -0.30
C ARG A 378 -23.36 7.59 0.06
N SER A 379 -24.20 6.65 0.49
CA SER A 379 -23.77 5.28 0.79
C SER A 379 -23.28 4.58 -0.46
N LEU A 380 -24.07 4.62 -1.55
CA LEU A 380 -23.75 4.04 -2.85
C LEU A 380 -22.44 4.61 -3.42
N VAL A 381 -22.24 5.94 -3.37
CA VAL A 381 -21.02 6.57 -3.86
C VAL A 381 -19.79 6.08 -3.10
N ARG A 382 -19.87 5.97 -1.76
CA ARG A 382 -18.74 5.47 -0.95
C ARG A 382 -18.45 4.00 -1.25
N SER A 383 -19.48 3.15 -1.27
CA SER A 383 -19.28 1.74 -1.57
C SER A 383 -18.82 1.51 -3.01
N ALA A 384 -19.22 2.33 -3.98
CA ALA A 384 -18.70 2.26 -5.34
C ALA A 384 -17.18 2.50 -5.42
N TRP A 385 -16.65 3.45 -4.64
CA TRP A 385 -15.19 3.66 -4.55
C TRP A 385 -14.47 2.54 -3.80
N LEU A 386 -15.10 1.96 -2.78
CA LEU A 386 -14.55 0.78 -2.10
C LEU A 386 -14.52 -0.44 -3.02
N LEU A 387 -15.55 -0.63 -3.84
CA LEU A 387 -15.62 -1.72 -4.82
C LEU A 387 -14.57 -1.57 -5.94
N ASP A 388 -14.28 -0.34 -6.37
CA ASP A 388 -13.17 -0.01 -7.26
C ASP A 388 -11.84 -0.44 -6.64
N TRP A 389 -11.57 0.03 -5.42
CA TRP A 389 -10.34 -0.29 -4.69
C TRP A 389 -10.17 -1.79 -4.33
N TYR A 390 -11.19 -2.40 -3.70
CA TYR A 390 -11.14 -3.79 -3.28
C TYR A 390 -11.23 -4.77 -4.45
N GLY A 391 -11.82 -4.36 -5.58
CA GLY A 391 -11.88 -5.16 -6.80
C GLY A 391 -10.49 -5.55 -7.32
N ASP A 392 -9.51 -4.69 -7.12
CA ASP A 392 -8.13 -4.95 -7.51
C ASP A 392 -7.39 -5.86 -6.53
N LEU A 393 -7.69 -5.81 -5.23
CA LEU A 393 -6.92 -6.50 -4.19
C LEU A 393 -7.18 -8.02 -4.06
N GLY A 394 -8.17 -8.55 -4.78
CA GLY A 394 -8.43 -9.99 -4.77
C GLY A 394 -9.11 -10.53 -3.51
N ASN A 395 -9.47 -9.70 -2.53
CA ASN A 395 -10.10 -10.15 -1.28
C ASN A 395 -11.63 -10.20 -1.42
N LYS A 396 -12.19 -11.40 -1.51
CA LYS A 396 -13.64 -11.60 -1.72
C LYS A 396 -14.48 -11.06 -0.58
N GLN A 397 -14.00 -11.13 0.66
CA GLN A 397 -14.72 -10.64 1.82
C GLN A 397 -14.91 -9.12 1.73
N GLN A 398 -13.82 -8.37 1.49
CA GLN A 398 -13.87 -6.92 1.36
C GLN A 398 -14.79 -6.48 0.21
N VAL A 399 -14.70 -7.16 -0.93
CA VAL A 399 -15.57 -6.92 -2.08
C VAL A 399 -17.05 -7.18 -1.74
N SER A 400 -17.33 -8.30 -1.06
CA SER A 400 -18.70 -8.70 -0.70
C SER A 400 -19.31 -7.73 0.33
N GLU A 401 -18.56 -7.33 1.35
CA GLU A 401 -19.01 -6.36 2.35
C GLU A 401 -19.30 -4.98 1.73
N ALA A 402 -18.44 -4.52 0.82
CA ALA A 402 -18.67 -3.28 0.09
C ALA A 402 -19.90 -3.39 -0.83
N HIS A 403 -20.12 -4.56 -1.47
CA HIS A 403 -21.28 -4.83 -2.31
C HIS A 403 -22.58 -4.89 -1.48
N ASP A 404 -22.57 -5.43 -0.27
CA ASP A 404 -23.73 -5.44 0.62
C ASP A 404 -24.21 -4.02 0.95
N VAL A 405 -23.27 -3.12 1.30
CA VAL A 405 -23.57 -1.70 1.55
C VAL A 405 -24.09 -1.01 0.28
N PHE A 406 -23.51 -1.34 -0.88
CA PHE A 406 -23.98 -0.85 -2.18
C PHE A 406 -25.42 -1.32 -2.45
N SER A 407 -25.69 -2.61 -2.32
CA SER A 407 -26.99 -3.24 -2.56
C SER A 407 -28.06 -2.73 -1.61
N GLU A 408 -27.73 -2.49 -0.33
CA GLU A 408 -28.64 -1.84 0.62
C GLU A 408 -29.01 -0.42 0.18
N ALA A 409 -28.04 0.36 -0.31
CA ALA A 409 -28.31 1.70 -0.82
C ALA A 409 -29.22 1.66 -2.07
N VAL A 410 -29.01 0.71 -2.98
CA VAL A 410 -29.88 0.48 -4.15
C VAL A 410 -31.30 0.15 -3.72
N ARG A 411 -31.48 -0.76 -2.74
CA ARG A 411 -32.80 -1.06 -2.15
C ARG A 411 -33.48 0.19 -1.57
N GLY A 412 -32.71 1.03 -0.87
CA GLY A 412 -33.22 2.30 -0.33
C GLY A 412 -33.70 3.27 -1.42
N ILE A 413 -32.99 3.35 -2.54
CA ILE A 413 -33.41 4.14 -3.72
C ILE A 413 -34.71 3.57 -4.30
N ASN A 414 -34.77 2.27 -4.57
CA ASN A 414 -35.94 1.61 -5.16
C ASN A 414 -37.20 1.82 -4.31
N GLN A 415 -37.10 1.66 -2.98
CA GLN A 415 -38.23 1.86 -2.06
C GLN A 415 -38.87 3.25 -2.17
N VAL A 416 -38.07 4.31 -2.34
CA VAL A 416 -38.58 5.68 -2.47
C VAL A 416 -39.30 5.88 -3.81
N TYR A 417 -38.69 5.43 -4.90
CA TYR A 417 -39.21 5.67 -6.25
C TYR A 417 -40.38 4.76 -6.62
N ASP A 418 -40.43 3.53 -6.12
CA ASP A 418 -41.59 2.64 -6.26
C ASP A 418 -42.78 3.15 -5.43
N GLY A 419 -42.50 3.61 -4.20
CA GLY A 419 -43.51 4.21 -3.33
C GLY A 419 -44.04 5.56 -3.81
N ALA A 420 -43.29 6.25 -4.67
CA ALA A 420 -43.72 7.48 -5.36
C ALA A 420 -44.53 7.19 -6.63
N ALA A 421 -44.21 6.12 -7.37
CA ALA A 421 -44.96 5.71 -8.57
C ALA A 421 -46.34 5.11 -8.24
N ALA A 422 -46.52 4.59 -7.03
CA ALA A 422 -47.78 4.01 -6.56
C ALA A 422 -48.79 5.05 -6.01
N ARG A 423 -48.42 6.32 -5.90
CA ARG A 423 -49.28 7.43 -5.43
C ARG A 423 -49.61 8.37 -6.59
#